data_AF-A0AAV3QL29-F1
#
_entry.id   AF-A0AAV3QL29-F1
#
_cell.length_a   1.000
_cell.length_b   1.000
_cell.length_c   1.000
_cell.angle_alpha   90.00
_cell.angle_beta   90.00
_cell.angle_gamma   90.00
#
_symmetry.space_group_name_H-M   'P 1'
#
loop_
_entity.id
_entity.type
_entity.pdbx_description
1 polymer ?
#
loop_
_entity_poly.entity_id
_entity_poly.type
_entity_poly.pdbx_seq_one_letter_code
_entity_poly.pdbx_strand_id
1 'polypeptide(L)'
;MAPTELKVLKDQLQDMLDKGFIHPSVSPWGVIVFFSRKKDSSMRLCFDYRELNKVTVNNKYPFPRIDDVFDQLRGAKFFSKIDLRSGYHQLKIKVDDVLKTAFRTRCGHYEFLVMCFGLTNALATFIDDILVYLRNEEEHERHMSCLL
;
A
#
# COMPACT_ATOMS: atom_id res chain seq x y z
N MET A 1 -17.09 13.68 13.32
CA MET A 1 -15.94 13.04 13.98
C MET A 1 -15.96 13.43 15.44
N ALA A 2 -15.92 12.43 16.31
CA ALA A 2 -15.79 12.63 17.75
C ALA A 2 -14.44 13.28 18.10
N PRO A 3 -14.29 13.94 19.26
CA PRO A 3 -13.03 14.58 19.66
C PRO A 3 -11.83 13.63 19.62
N THR A 4 -12.02 12.37 20.01
CA THR A 4 -10.99 11.33 19.96
C THR A 4 -10.56 11.01 18.53
N GLU A 5 -11.50 10.94 17.58
CA GLU A 5 -11.20 10.69 16.16
C GLU A 5 -10.44 11.86 15.54
N LEU A 6 -10.75 13.10 15.94
CA LEU A 6 -10.04 14.29 15.48
C LEU A 6 -8.58 14.32 15.96
N LYS A 7 -8.32 13.85 17.19
CA LYS A 7 -6.95 13.72 17.68
C LYS A 7 -6.17 12.69 16.86
N VAL A 8 -6.73 11.50 16.68
CA VAL A 8 -6.10 10.44 15.88
C VAL A 8 -5.88 10.88 14.43
N LEU A 9 -6.83 11.61 13.85
CA LEU A 9 -6.70 12.18 12.51
C LEU A 9 -5.48 13.10 12.42
N LYS A 10 -5.34 14.05 13.35
CA LYS A 10 -4.21 14.98 13.37
C LYS A 10 -2.88 14.25 13.54
N ASP A 11 -2.81 13.30 14.46
CA ASP A 11 -1.60 12.53 14.74
C ASP A 11 -1.16 11.72 13.50
N GLN A 12 -2.10 11.05 12.81
CA GLN A 12 -1.79 10.29 11.59
C GLN A 12 -1.46 11.20 10.40
N LEU A 13 -2.11 12.36 10.27
CA LEU A 13 -1.78 13.34 9.23
C LEU A 13 -0.36 13.89 9.42
N GLN A 14 0.00 14.23 10.66
CA GLN A 14 1.33 14.73 10.97
C GLN A 14 2.40 13.68 10.67
N ASP A 15 2.19 12.42 11.07
CA ASP A 15 3.10 11.32 10.75
C ASP A 15 3.31 11.14 9.23
N MET A 16 2.24 11.26 8.43
CA MET A 16 2.35 11.18 6.97
C MET A 16 3.05 12.40 6.35
N LEU A 17 2.87 13.59 6.93
CA LEU A 17 3.58 14.82 6.51
C LEU A 17 5.07 14.73 6.84
N ASP A 18 5.41 14.31 8.06
CA ASP A 18 6.80 14.19 8.53
C ASP A 18 7.58 13.15 7.72
N LYS A 19 6.91 12.08 7.29
CA LYS A 19 7.47 11.06 6.38
C LYS A 19 7.54 11.51 4.91
N GLY A 20 6.96 12.65 4.56
CA GLY A 20 6.88 13.13 3.18
C GLY A 20 5.99 12.29 2.28
N PHE A 21 5.04 11.53 2.84
CA PHE A 21 4.09 10.74 2.05
C PHE A 21 3.01 11.61 1.43
N ILE A 22 2.65 12.70 2.11
CA ILE A 22 1.63 13.66 1.68
C ILE A 22 2.15 15.09 1.76
N HIS A 23 1.49 16.01 1.06
CA HIS A 23 1.66 17.46 1.26
C HIS A 23 0.32 18.19 1.08
N PRO A 24 0.23 19.48 1.48
CA PRO A 24 -0.96 20.29 1.26
C PRO A 24 -1.28 20.41 -0.24
N SER A 25 -2.54 20.19 -0.59
CA SER A 25 -3.02 20.16 -1.97
C SER A 25 -3.87 21.39 -2.31
N VAL A 26 -3.78 21.82 -3.57
CA VAL A 26 -4.70 22.76 -4.22
C VAL A 26 -5.52 22.10 -5.34
N SER A 27 -5.48 20.76 -5.38
CA SER A 27 -6.13 19.97 -6.42
C SER A 27 -7.65 20.15 -6.41
N PRO A 28 -8.29 20.22 -7.59
CA PRO A 28 -9.75 20.22 -7.68
C PRO A 28 -10.37 18.88 -7.24
N TRP A 29 -9.57 17.81 -7.19
CA TRP A 29 -9.98 16.50 -6.69
C TRP A 29 -10.07 16.51 -5.15
N GLY A 30 -10.66 15.47 -4.59
CA GLY A 30 -10.81 15.37 -3.14
C GLY A 30 -11.71 14.22 -2.74
N VAL A 31 -11.12 13.09 -2.37
CA VAL A 31 -11.87 11.99 -1.75
C VAL A 31 -12.14 12.27 -0.28
N ILE A 32 -13.19 11.64 0.26
CA ILE A 32 -13.49 11.68 1.68
C ILE A 32 -12.64 10.68 2.45
N VAL A 33 -12.32 11.02 3.70
CA VAL A 33 -11.65 10.11 4.63
C VAL A 33 -12.61 9.59 5.69
N PHE A 34 -12.43 8.33 6.10
CA PHE A 34 -13.19 7.71 7.17
C PHE A 34 -12.30 6.81 8.02
N PHE A 35 -12.75 6.47 9.22
CA PHE A 35 -12.02 5.57 10.11
C PHE A 35 -12.60 4.16 10.05
N SER A 36 -11.70 3.18 9.98
CA SER A 36 -12.01 1.78 10.27
C SER A 36 -11.35 1.36 11.58
N ARG A 37 -12.04 0.54 12.38
CA ARG A 37 -11.47 -0.03 13.61
C ARG A 37 -10.72 -1.31 13.29
N LYS A 38 -9.49 -1.41 13.77
CA LYS A 38 -8.73 -2.67 13.77
C LYS A 38 -9.18 -3.56 14.93
N LYS A 39 -8.76 -4.83 14.90
CA LYS A 39 -9.01 -5.82 15.97
C LYS A 39 -8.42 -5.39 17.32
N ASP A 40 -7.30 -4.67 17.31
CA ASP A 40 -6.63 -4.11 18.49
C ASP A 40 -7.30 -2.80 18.99
N SER A 41 -8.50 -2.47 18.51
CA SER A 41 -9.24 -1.22 18.78
C SER A 41 -8.57 0.06 18.29
N SER A 42 -7.40 0.00 17.64
CA SER A 42 -6.79 1.16 16.99
C SER A 42 -7.58 1.59 15.76
N MET A 43 -7.56 2.88 15.44
CA MET A 43 -8.23 3.40 14.25
C MET A 43 -7.26 3.50 13.07
N ARG A 44 -7.73 3.09 11.89
CA ARG A 44 -7.01 3.22 10.62
C ARG A 44 -7.73 4.25 9.76
N LEU A 45 -7.01 5.28 9.33
CA LEU A 45 -7.50 6.22 8.33
C LEU A 45 -7.62 5.52 6.97
N CYS A 46 -8.81 5.57 6.39
CA CYS A 46 -9.12 5.02 5.09
C CYS A 46 -9.57 6.14 4.15
N PHE A 47 -9.17 6.01 2.88
CA PHE A 47 -9.46 6.96 1.81
C PHE A 47 -10.45 6.32 0.84
N ASP A 48 -11.56 7.01 0.56
CA ASP A 48 -12.59 6.47 -0.31
C ASP A 48 -12.30 6.75 -1.79
N TYR A 49 -11.42 5.96 -2.39
CA TYR A 49 -11.07 6.06 -3.81
C TYR A 49 -12.06 5.35 -4.75
N ARG A 50 -13.24 4.92 -4.30
CA ARG A 50 -14.17 4.12 -5.14
C ARG A 50 -14.53 4.80 -6.46
N GLU A 51 -14.82 6.09 -6.44
CA GLU A 51 -15.15 6.83 -7.67
C GLU A 51 -13.92 7.04 -8.56
N LEU A 52 -12.76 7.33 -7.99
CA LEU A 52 -11.50 7.41 -8.73
C LEU A 52 -11.16 6.08 -9.41
N ASN A 53 -11.38 4.98 -8.70
CA ASN A 53 -11.11 3.63 -9.16
C ASN A 53 -11.99 3.21 -10.34
N LYS A 54 -13.23 3.71 -10.44
CA LYS A 54 -14.13 3.43 -11.57
C LYS A 54 -13.66 4.08 -12.87
N VAL A 55 -13.06 5.27 -12.79
CA VAL A 55 -12.58 6.02 -13.97
C VAL A 55 -11.12 5.72 -14.31
N THR A 56 -10.42 5.00 -13.42
CA THR A 56 -9.04 4.58 -13.64
C THR A 56 -9.01 3.36 -14.55
N VAL A 57 -8.16 3.39 -15.59
CA VAL A 57 -7.95 2.23 -16.46
C VAL A 57 -7.23 1.15 -15.66
N ASN A 58 -7.85 -0.03 -15.57
CA ASN A 58 -7.28 -1.17 -14.86
C ASN A 58 -6.02 -1.68 -15.58
N ASN A 59 -4.92 -1.75 -14.83
CA ASN A 59 -3.71 -2.41 -15.29
C ASN A 59 -3.90 -3.93 -15.21
N LYS A 60 -4.08 -4.56 -16.37
CA LYS A 60 -4.17 -6.02 -16.51
C LYS A 60 -2.76 -6.63 -16.54
N TYR A 61 -2.02 -6.49 -15.45
CA TYR A 61 -0.74 -7.15 -15.32
C TYR A 61 -0.95 -8.68 -15.33
N PRO A 62 -0.23 -9.43 -16.18
CA PRO A 62 -0.41 -10.88 -16.27
C PRO A 62 0.18 -11.54 -15.02
N PHE A 63 -0.68 -11.84 -14.05
CA PHE A 63 -0.29 -12.70 -12.93
C PHE A 63 -0.24 -14.16 -13.38
N PRO A 64 0.76 -14.94 -12.93
CA PRO A 64 0.78 -16.37 -13.17
C PRO A 64 -0.46 -17.03 -12.54
N ARG A 65 -0.93 -18.14 -13.12
CA ARG A 65 -2.03 -18.88 -12.49
C ARG A 65 -1.53 -19.49 -11.19
N ILE A 66 -2.42 -19.59 -10.22
CA ILE A 66 -2.07 -20.14 -8.92
C ILE A 66 -1.53 -21.57 -9.02
N ASP A 67 -2.08 -22.37 -9.94
CA ASP A 67 -1.62 -23.74 -10.20
C ASP A 67 -0.18 -23.77 -10.73
N ASP A 68 0.18 -22.84 -11.62
CA ASP A 68 1.55 -22.72 -12.16
C ASP A 68 2.54 -22.41 -11.03
N VAL A 69 2.15 -21.54 -10.08
CA VAL A 69 2.94 -21.23 -8.89
C VAL A 69 3.07 -22.47 -7.99
N PHE A 70 1.99 -23.21 -7.74
CA PHE A 70 2.05 -24.43 -6.93
C PHE A 70 2.91 -25.53 -7.55
N ASP A 71 2.87 -25.68 -8.87
CA ASP A 71 3.72 -26.64 -9.56
C ASP A 71 5.21 -26.28 -9.45
N GLN A 72 5.54 -24.99 -9.45
CA GLN A 72 6.92 -24.53 -9.19
C GLN A 72 7.37 -24.81 -7.74
N LEU A 73 6.46 -24.75 -6.78
CA LEU A 73 6.74 -25.06 -5.36
C LEU A 73 6.93 -26.56 -5.11
N ARG A 74 6.62 -27.43 -6.08
CA ARG A 74 6.65 -28.89 -5.89
C ARG A 74 8.05 -29.39 -5.56
N GLY A 75 8.15 -30.07 -4.42
CA GLY A 75 9.39 -30.67 -3.92
C GLY A 75 10.31 -29.69 -3.18
N ALA A 76 9.93 -28.43 -3.03
CA ALA A 76 10.56 -27.52 -2.09
C ALA A 76 10.30 -27.99 -0.65
N LYS A 77 11.31 -27.86 0.20
CA LYS A 77 11.27 -28.28 1.62
C LYS A 77 11.36 -27.10 2.57
N PHE A 78 12.06 -26.05 2.15
CA PHE A 78 12.28 -24.84 2.92
C PHE A 78 11.56 -23.68 2.24
N PHE A 79 10.83 -22.90 3.02
CA PHE A 79 10.07 -21.75 2.56
C PHE A 79 10.34 -20.57 3.49
N SER A 80 10.64 -19.42 2.91
CA SER A 80 10.74 -18.16 3.63
C SER A 80 9.92 -17.11 2.91
N LYS A 81 9.18 -16.32 3.69
CA LYS A 81 8.34 -15.25 3.20
C LYS A 81 8.95 -13.92 3.66
N ILE A 82 9.26 -13.05 2.72
CA ILE A 82 9.75 -11.69 2.98
C ILE A 82 8.57 -10.74 2.79
N ASP A 83 8.17 -10.08 3.88
CA ASP A 83 7.15 -9.02 3.87
C ASP A 83 7.83 -7.66 3.63
N LEU A 84 7.53 -7.03 2.49
CA LEU A 84 8.01 -5.69 2.18
C LEU A 84 7.14 -4.66 2.92
N ARG A 85 7.46 -4.47 4.20
CA ARG A 85 6.72 -3.60 5.11
C ARG A 85 6.44 -2.22 4.51
N SER A 86 5.16 -1.85 4.46
CA SER A 86 4.69 -0.57 3.91
C SER A 86 5.12 -0.32 2.46
N GLY A 87 5.31 -1.37 1.66
CA GLY A 87 5.92 -1.27 0.34
C GLY A 87 5.21 -0.32 -0.64
N TYR A 88 3.89 -0.14 -0.52
CA TYR A 88 3.18 0.88 -1.31
C TYR A 88 3.74 2.29 -1.10
N HIS A 89 4.03 2.68 0.15
CA HIS A 89 4.58 4.01 0.44
C HIS A 89 6.03 4.19 -0.04
N GLN A 90 6.69 3.13 -0.51
CA GLN A 90 8.03 3.21 -1.09
C GLN A 90 7.99 3.62 -2.57
N LEU A 91 6.85 3.44 -3.24
CA LEU A 91 6.68 3.81 -4.64
C LEU A 91 6.13 5.23 -4.78
N LYS A 92 6.80 6.07 -5.57
CA LYS A 92 6.29 7.40 -5.90
C LYS A 92 5.15 7.33 -6.91
N ILE A 93 4.14 8.15 -6.71
CA ILE A 93 3.10 8.38 -7.71
C ILE A 93 3.69 9.22 -8.84
N LYS A 94 3.28 8.95 -10.08
CA LYS A 94 3.65 9.78 -11.22
C LYS A 94 3.18 11.21 -10.97
N VAL A 95 4.03 12.20 -11.23
CA VAL A 95 3.77 13.62 -10.92
C VAL A 95 2.40 14.09 -11.46
N ASP A 96 2.05 13.70 -12.69
CA ASP A 96 0.78 14.07 -13.33
C ASP A 96 -0.47 13.47 -12.64
N ASP A 97 -0.29 12.40 -11.86
CA ASP A 97 -1.36 11.66 -11.19
C ASP A 97 -1.48 11.99 -9.70
N VAL A 98 -0.50 12.69 -9.11
CA VAL A 98 -0.50 13.09 -7.68
C VAL A 98 -1.79 13.82 -7.32
N LEU A 99 -2.21 14.78 -8.16
CA LEU A 99 -3.42 15.58 -7.93
C LEU A 99 -4.70 14.74 -7.82
N LYS A 100 -4.75 13.55 -8.44
CA LYS A 100 -5.93 12.66 -8.42
C LYS A 100 -6.08 11.96 -7.07
N THR A 101 -4.99 11.85 -6.31
CA THR A 101 -4.96 11.25 -4.98
C THR A 101 -5.30 12.24 -3.86
N ALA A 102 -5.73 13.44 -4.21
CA ALA A 102 -6.09 14.43 -3.22
C ALA A 102 -7.28 13.97 -2.37
N PHE A 103 -7.20 14.23 -1.07
CA PHE A 103 -8.21 13.88 -0.08
C PHE A 103 -8.48 15.04 0.87
N ARG A 104 -9.75 15.14 1.29
CA ARG A 104 -10.24 16.21 2.16
C ARG A 104 -10.47 15.69 3.56
N THR A 105 -9.96 16.44 4.54
CA THR A 105 -10.18 16.19 5.95
C THR A 105 -10.74 17.44 6.63
N ARG A 106 -11.18 17.32 7.89
CA ARG A 106 -11.54 18.50 8.69
C ARG A 106 -10.34 19.40 9.03
N CYS A 107 -9.12 18.90 8.85
CA CYS A 107 -7.89 19.60 9.20
C CYS A 107 -7.17 20.22 7.99
N GLY A 108 -7.63 19.92 6.77
CA GLY A 108 -7.01 20.44 5.55
C GLY A 108 -7.26 19.54 4.34
N HIS A 109 -6.69 19.98 3.22
CA HIS A 109 -6.70 19.30 1.93
C HIS A 109 -5.28 18.88 1.58
N TYR A 110 -5.08 17.60 1.23
CA TYR A 110 -3.77 17.00 1.05
C TYR A 110 -3.77 16.05 -0.13
N GLU A 111 -2.60 15.74 -0.68
CA GLU A 111 -2.42 14.76 -1.75
C GLU A 111 -1.20 13.87 -1.49
N PHE A 112 -1.21 12.66 -2.06
CA PHE A 112 -0.16 11.67 -1.86
C PHE A 112 0.95 11.79 -2.91
N LEU A 113 2.19 11.80 -2.43
CA LEU A 113 3.40 11.71 -3.27
C LEU A 113 3.82 10.26 -3.52
N VAL A 114 3.40 9.36 -2.64
CA VAL A 114 3.68 7.93 -2.69
C VAL A 114 2.40 7.13 -2.78
N MET A 115 2.48 5.94 -3.36
CA MET A 115 1.32 5.10 -3.59
C MET A 115 0.64 4.76 -2.27
N CYS A 116 -0.65 5.05 -2.19
CA CYS A 116 -1.46 4.87 -0.99
C CYS A 116 -2.44 3.69 -1.14
N PHE A 117 -2.92 3.22 0.00
CA PHE A 117 -3.92 2.15 0.03
C PHE A 117 -5.25 2.60 -0.59
N GLY A 118 -5.87 1.70 -1.33
CA GLY A 118 -7.20 1.88 -1.91
C GLY A 118 -7.23 2.24 -3.39
N LEU A 119 -6.08 2.47 -4.04
CA LEU A 119 -5.99 2.68 -5.49
C LEU A 119 -6.05 1.34 -6.25
N THR A 120 -6.85 1.24 -7.31
CA THR A 120 -7.06 -0.03 -8.05
C THR A 120 -5.76 -0.66 -8.56
N ASN A 121 -4.83 0.13 -9.07
CA ASN A 121 -3.62 -0.38 -9.70
C ASN A 121 -2.45 -0.59 -8.72
N ALA A 122 -2.66 -0.41 -7.40
CA ALA A 122 -1.59 -0.52 -6.43
C ALA A 122 -0.93 -1.92 -6.43
N LEU A 123 -1.76 -2.97 -6.36
CA LEU A 123 -1.31 -4.37 -6.40
C LEU A 123 -0.67 -4.77 -7.74
N ALA A 124 -1.15 -4.20 -8.84
CA ALA A 124 -0.57 -4.45 -10.16
C ALA A 124 0.80 -3.78 -10.33
N THR A 125 1.09 -2.76 -9.51
CA THR A 125 2.36 -2.03 -9.54
C THR A 125 3.36 -2.59 -8.53
N PHE A 126 2.86 -3.19 -7.43
CA PHE A 126 3.70 -3.67 -6.35
C PHE A 126 3.14 -4.93 -5.71
N ILE A 127 4.01 -5.93 -5.54
CA ILE A 127 3.74 -7.15 -4.77
C ILE A 127 4.46 -6.98 -3.43
N ASP A 128 3.72 -7.14 -2.33
CA ASP A 128 4.18 -6.94 -0.96
C ASP A 128 4.93 -8.14 -0.38
N ASP A 129 4.70 -9.33 -0.93
CA ASP A 129 5.29 -10.57 -0.45
C ASP A 129 6.22 -11.22 -1.48
N ILE A 130 7.42 -11.59 -1.04
CA ILE A 130 8.34 -12.43 -1.82
C ILE A 130 8.46 -13.79 -1.13
N LEU A 131 8.11 -14.86 -1.87
CA LEU A 131 8.28 -16.22 -1.42
C LEU A 131 9.59 -16.80 -1.97
N VAL A 132 10.52 -17.11 -1.08
CA VAL A 132 11.77 -17.83 -1.38
C VAL A 132 11.59 -19.28 -0.98
N TYR A 133 11.86 -20.21 -1.89
CA TYR A 133 11.68 -21.64 -1.64
C TYR A 133 12.79 -22.47 -2.27
N LEU A 134 13.31 -23.44 -1.53
CA LEU A 134 14.38 -24.32 -1.98
C LEU A 134 14.27 -25.72 -1.40
N ARG A 135 15.04 -26.64 -1.98
CA ARG A 135 15.07 -28.07 -1.58
C ARG A 135 16.16 -28.37 -0.54
N ASN A 136 17.23 -27.58 -0.51
CA ASN A 136 18.37 -27.70 0.39
C ASN A 136 18.42 -26.50 1.34
N GLU A 137 18.70 -26.75 2.62
CA GLU A 137 18.80 -25.76 3.69
C GLU A 137 19.98 -24.81 3.47
N GLU A 138 21.15 -25.33 3.13
CA GLU A 138 22.38 -24.52 2.99
C GLU A 138 22.27 -23.50 1.83
N GLU A 139 21.68 -23.92 0.70
CA GLU A 139 21.39 -23.02 -0.41
C GLU A 139 20.32 -21.99 -0.03
N HIS A 140 19.36 -22.38 0.82
CA HIS A 140 18.27 -21.52 1.27
C HIS A 140 18.80 -20.38 2.12
N GLU A 141 19.66 -20.69 3.09
CA GLU A 141 20.34 -19.68 3.90
C GLU A 141 21.21 -18.75 3.05
N ARG A 142 21.93 -19.30 2.05
CA ARG A 142 22.76 -18.47 1.16
C ARG A 142 21.91 -17.50 0.34
N HIS A 143 20.79 -17.94 -0.22
CA HIS A 143 19.89 -17.06 -0.95
C HIS A 143 19.23 -16.01 -0.05
N MET A 144 18.84 -16.37 1.17
CA MET A 144 18.31 -15.42 2.13
C MET A 144 19.34 -14.35 2.52
N SER A 145 20.61 -14.73 2.66
CA SER A 145 21.72 -13.80 2.94
C SER A 145 22.01 -12.83 1.79
N CYS A 146 21.73 -13.21 0.54
CA CYS A 146 21.86 -12.28 -0.59
C CYS A 146 20.70 -11.27 -0.69
N LEU A 147 19.54 -11.58 -0.09
CA LEU A 147 18.32 -10.78 -0.20
C LEU A 147 18.12 -9.81 0.97
N LEU A 148 18.85 -9.99 2.08
CA LEU A 148 18.79 -9.18 3.30
C LEU A 148 20.09 -8.38 3.49
#